data_AF-A0A8S9QMX4-F1
#
_entry.id   AF-A0A8S9QMX4-F1
#
_cell.length_a   1.000
_cell.length_b   1.000
_cell.length_c   1.000
_cell.angle_alpha   90.00
_cell.angle_beta   90.00
_cell.angle_gamma   90.00
#
_symmetry.space_group_name_H-M   'P 1'
#
loop_
_entity.id
_entity.type
_entity.pdbx_description
1 polymer ?
#
loop_
_entity_poly.entity_id
_entity_poly.type
_entity_poly.pdbx_seq_one_letter_code
_entity_poly.pdbx_strand_id
1 'polypeptide(L)'
;MERKGMKPTSSTFGLMISGFYREDNKEDVLAMMKGRGISVGVSTHNIRIQSLCKRKMSVKAKALLDGMKPNAVTYGHLIHGFCNEGEFDEAKKLFKSMSMQKNWVPSFGIMKSLVNGLAKDSKVEEAKELITQVKEKFTRNVDLWNEVETALPQ
;
A
#
# COMPACT_ATOMS: atom_id res chain seq x y z
N MET A 1 -32.71 9.79 -26.79
CA MET A 1 -32.39 8.37 -26.58
C MET A 1 -31.64 8.22 -25.27
N GLU A 2 -32.31 7.69 -24.26
CA GLU A 2 -31.76 7.48 -22.92
C GLU A 2 -30.75 6.31 -22.95
N ARG A 3 -29.46 6.59 -22.70
CA ARG A 3 -28.49 5.51 -22.44
C ARG A 3 -28.89 4.86 -21.13
N LYS A 4 -29.37 3.61 -21.19
CA LYS A 4 -29.67 2.75 -20.03
C LYS A 4 -28.61 2.94 -18.95
N GLY A 5 -29.02 3.54 -17.84
CA GLY A 5 -28.14 3.94 -16.75
C GLY A 5 -27.55 2.72 -16.05
N MET A 6 -26.29 2.41 -16.36
CA MET A 6 -25.45 1.68 -15.41
C MET A 6 -25.30 2.55 -14.18
N LYS A 7 -25.83 2.10 -13.03
CA LYS A 7 -25.50 2.69 -11.73
C LYS A 7 -23.98 2.58 -11.56
N PRO A 8 -23.24 3.69 -11.52
CA PRO A 8 -21.79 3.62 -11.35
C PRO A 8 -21.47 2.93 -10.04
N THR A 9 -20.75 1.82 -10.09
CA THR A 9 -20.28 1.08 -8.91
C THR A 9 -18.86 1.53 -8.54
N SER A 10 -18.36 1.11 -7.37
CA SER A 10 -16.98 1.39 -6.95
C SER A 10 -15.93 0.99 -8.00
N SER A 11 -16.20 -0.01 -8.84
CA SER A 11 -15.34 -0.45 -9.94
C SER A 11 -15.40 0.46 -11.17
N THR A 12 -16.57 1.04 -11.48
CA THR A 12 -16.73 2.05 -12.54
C THR A 12 -15.95 3.33 -12.18
N PHE A 13 -16.03 3.72 -10.91
CA PHE A 13 -15.21 4.80 -10.38
C PHE A 13 -13.74 4.39 -10.21
N GLY A 14 -13.39 3.12 -10.03
CA GLY A 14 -11.99 2.69 -10.05
C GLY A 14 -11.29 2.94 -11.40
N LEU A 15 -12.01 2.73 -12.51
CA LEU A 15 -11.54 3.10 -13.86
C LEU A 15 -11.48 4.62 -14.05
N MET A 16 -12.51 5.36 -13.62
CA MET A 16 -12.49 6.82 -13.67
C MET A 16 -11.41 7.42 -12.77
N ILE A 17 -11.21 6.93 -11.56
CA ILE A 17 -10.17 7.39 -10.62
C ILE A 17 -8.78 7.08 -11.19
N SER A 18 -8.55 5.89 -11.75
CA SER A 18 -7.26 5.57 -12.36
C SER A 18 -6.97 6.43 -13.61
N GLY A 19 -8.00 6.77 -14.40
CA GLY A 19 -7.91 7.68 -15.55
C GLY A 19 -7.80 9.18 -15.20
N PHE A 20 -8.65 9.70 -14.32
CA PHE A 20 -8.76 11.14 -13.97
C PHE A 20 -7.66 11.63 -13.03
N TYR A 21 -7.07 10.78 -12.19
CA TYR A 21 -5.90 11.20 -11.41
C TYR A 21 -4.68 11.51 -12.31
N ARG A 22 -4.76 11.32 -13.64
CA ARG A 22 -3.80 11.84 -14.62
C ARG A 22 -3.69 13.36 -14.60
N GLU A 23 -4.73 14.07 -14.18
CA GLU A 23 -4.74 15.53 -14.09
C GLU A 23 -4.99 15.97 -12.64
N ASP A 24 -4.61 17.21 -12.31
CA ASP A 24 -4.65 17.77 -10.96
C ASP A 24 -6.07 17.99 -10.42
N ASN A 25 -7.09 17.42 -11.08
CA ASN A 25 -8.49 17.68 -10.85
C ASN A 25 -9.12 16.73 -9.80
N LYS A 26 -8.48 16.70 -8.62
CA LYS A 26 -8.73 15.74 -7.53
C LYS A 26 -10.03 16.02 -6.76
N GLU A 27 -10.40 17.30 -6.65
CA GLU A 27 -11.63 17.75 -5.99
C GLU A 27 -12.86 17.38 -6.82
N ASP A 28 -12.78 17.47 -8.15
CA ASP A 28 -13.90 17.18 -9.05
C ASP A 28 -14.38 15.74 -8.96
N VAL A 29 -13.50 14.75 -8.79
CA VAL A 29 -13.92 13.34 -8.71
C VAL A 29 -14.60 13.04 -7.37
N LEU A 30 -14.08 13.56 -6.27
CA LEU A 30 -14.69 13.38 -4.95
C LEU A 30 -16.02 14.15 -4.86
N ALA A 31 -16.07 15.36 -5.39
CA ALA A 31 -17.30 16.15 -5.52
C ALA A 31 -18.32 15.45 -6.42
N MET A 32 -17.90 14.89 -7.55
CA MET A 32 -18.76 14.12 -8.46
C MET A 32 -19.32 12.85 -7.80
N MET A 33 -18.51 12.13 -7.01
CA MET A 33 -18.97 10.96 -6.25
C MET A 33 -19.99 11.36 -5.19
N LYS A 34 -19.71 12.43 -4.43
CA LYS A 34 -20.64 12.99 -3.43
C LYS A 34 -21.95 13.47 -4.07
N GLY A 35 -21.88 14.22 -5.18
CA GLY A 35 -23.03 14.73 -5.92
C GLY A 35 -23.90 13.63 -6.54
N ARG A 36 -23.35 12.43 -6.74
CA ARG A 36 -24.10 11.22 -7.16
C ARG A 36 -24.55 10.34 -5.99
N GLY A 37 -24.38 10.80 -4.75
CA GLY A 37 -24.77 10.06 -3.54
C GLY A 37 -23.93 8.82 -3.26
N ILE A 38 -22.74 8.71 -3.84
CA ILE A 38 -21.83 7.57 -3.61
C ILE A 38 -20.99 7.88 -2.38
N SER A 39 -21.14 7.04 -1.35
CA SER A 39 -20.34 7.15 -0.13
C SER A 39 -18.86 6.96 -0.43
N VAL A 40 -18.05 7.98 -0.12
CA VAL A 40 -16.60 7.91 -0.23
C VAL A 40 -16.07 7.06 0.92
N GLY A 41 -15.88 5.77 0.65
CA GLY A 41 -15.38 4.81 1.63
C GLY A 41 -13.86 4.67 1.64
N VAL A 42 -13.36 3.80 2.52
CA VAL A 42 -11.94 3.38 2.59
C VAL A 42 -11.46 2.80 1.26
N SER A 43 -12.33 2.14 0.50
CA SER A 43 -12.01 1.61 -0.84
C SER A 43 -11.65 2.70 -1.85
N THR A 44 -12.33 3.85 -1.83
CA THR A 44 -12.06 4.98 -2.72
C THR A 44 -10.69 5.59 -2.43
N HIS A 45 -10.37 5.76 -1.14
CA HIS A 45 -9.06 6.25 -0.70
C HIS A 45 -7.94 5.25 -1.04
N ASN A 46 -8.19 3.94 -0.91
CA ASN A 46 -7.21 2.92 -1.28
C ASN A 46 -6.87 2.96 -2.78
N ILE A 47 -7.84 3.18 -3.65
CA ILE A 47 -7.58 3.35 -5.10
C ILE A 47 -6.72 4.60 -5.35
N ARG A 48 -7.01 5.71 -4.65
CA ARG A 48 -6.21 6.94 -4.74
C ARG A 48 -4.77 6.71 -4.28
N ILE A 49 -4.59 6.05 -3.15
CA ILE A 49 -3.27 5.69 -2.61
C ILE A 49 -2.53 4.78 -3.58
N GLN A 50 -3.20 3.76 -4.15
CA GLN A 50 -2.62 2.90 -5.18
C GLN A 50 -2.09 3.71 -6.37
N SER A 51 -2.93 4.62 -6.87
CA SER A 51 -2.63 5.44 -8.05
C SER A 51 -1.42 6.35 -7.78
N LEU A 52 -1.36 6.98 -6.60
CA LEU A 52 -0.23 7.83 -6.20
C LEU A 52 1.05 7.04 -6.02
N CYS A 53 1.02 5.87 -5.34
CA CYS A 53 2.19 5.00 -5.21
C CYS A 53 2.72 4.52 -6.56
N LYS A 54 1.83 4.18 -7.52
CA LYS A 54 2.23 3.80 -8.89
C LYS A 54 2.94 4.92 -9.65
N ARG A 55 2.81 6.17 -9.21
CA ARG A 55 3.41 7.36 -9.81
C ARG A 55 4.63 7.88 -9.04
N LYS A 56 5.15 7.07 -8.11
CA LYS A 56 6.26 7.47 -7.25
C LYS A 56 5.93 8.68 -6.36
N MET A 57 4.68 8.77 -5.89
CA MET A 57 4.20 9.84 -5.02
C MET A 57 3.74 9.29 -3.66
N SER A 58 4.45 8.31 -3.08
CA SER A 58 4.06 7.65 -1.83
C SER A 58 3.99 8.60 -0.62
N VAL A 59 4.79 9.67 -0.58
CA VAL A 59 4.68 10.72 0.46
C VAL A 59 3.31 11.41 0.39
N LYS A 60 2.86 11.79 -0.81
CA LYS A 60 1.54 12.39 -1.02
C LYS A 60 0.42 11.39 -0.73
N ALA A 61 0.65 10.11 -1.01
CA ALA A 61 -0.29 9.04 -0.67
C ALA A 61 -0.42 8.87 0.85
N LYS A 62 0.69 8.93 1.59
CA LYS A 62 0.73 8.83 3.06
C LYS A 62 -0.02 9.97 3.75
N ALA A 63 0.05 11.19 3.21
CA ALA A 63 -0.71 12.33 3.74
C ALA A 63 -2.24 12.14 3.71
N LEU A 64 -2.76 11.20 2.91
CA LEU A 64 -4.19 10.89 2.86
C LEU A 64 -4.66 10.04 4.05
N LEU A 65 -3.75 9.52 4.88
CA LEU A 65 -4.11 8.72 6.04
C LEU A 65 -4.86 9.53 7.10
N ASP A 66 -4.57 10.83 7.23
CA ASP A 66 -5.16 11.70 8.27
C ASP A 66 -6.67 11.91 8.11
N GLY A 67 -7.21 11.66 6.91
CA GLY A 67 -8.64 11.80 6.60
C GLY A 67 -9.43 10.48 6.60
N MET A 68 -8.81 9.35 6.96
CA MET A 68 -9.45 8.04 6.88
C MET A 68 -9.05 7.12 8.03
N LYS A 69 -9.80 6.04 8.25
CA LYS A 69 -9.36 4.92 9.11
C LYS A 69 -8.65 3.88 8.22
N PRO A 70 -7.31 3.82 8.21
CA PRO A 70 -6.58 2.96 7.28
C PRO A 70 -6.77 1.48 7.62
N ASN A 71 -6.82 0.64 6.60
CA ASN A 71 -6.92 -0.81 6.73
C ASN A 71 -5.69 -1.51 6.14
N ALA A 72 -5.67 -2.85 6.22
CA ALA A 72 -4.55 -3.67 5.76
C ALA A 72 -4.18 -3.40 4.30
N VAL A 73 -5.20 -3.19 3.45
CA VAL A 73 -5.00 -2.87 2.04
C VAL A 73 -4.31 -1.51 1.90
N THR A 74 -4.72 -0.49 2.67
CA THR A 74 -4.11 0.84 2.66
C THR A 74 -2.61 0.79 2.94
N TYR A 75 -2.22 0.12 4.03
CA TYR A 75 -0.81 0.01 4.41
C TYR A 75 -0.01 -0.85 3.44
N GLY A 76 -0.57 -1.95 2.94
CA GLY A 76 0.09 -2.77 1.92
C GLY A 76 0.44 -1.97 0.66
N HIS A 77 -0.45 -1.07 0.24
CA HIS A 77 -0.21 -0.19 -0.91
C HIS A 77 0.89 0.84 -0.66
N LEU A 78 0.92 1.46 0.52
CA LEU A 78 1.95 2.43 0.87
C LEU A 78 3.32 1.77 1.01
N ILE A 79 3.41 0.64 1.73
CA ILE A 79 4.67 -0.10 1.91
C ILE A 79 5.23 -0.51 0.55
N HIS A 80 4.40 -1.08 -0.32
CA HIS A 80 4.81 -1.45 -1.67
C HIS A 80 5.25 -0.23 -2.51
N GLY A 81 4.54 0.89 -2.39
CA GLY A 81 4.90 2.14 -3.05
C GLY A 81 6.28 2.64 -2.64
N PHE A 82 6.50 2.82 -1.34
CA PHE A 82 7.80 3.26 -0.80
C PHE A 82 8.93 2.29 -1.15
N CYS A 83 8.70 0.97 -1.12
CA CYS A 83 9.71 -0.01 -1.58
C CYS A 83 10.09 0.18 -3.06
N ASN A 84 9.13 0.50 -3.93
CA ASN A 84 9.38 0.76 -5.36
C ASN A 84 10.04 2.12 -5.62
N GLU A 85 9.93 3.04 -4.67
CA GLU A 85 10.60 4.35 -4.67
C GLU A 85 12.02 4.28 -4.08
N GLY A 86 12.40 3.18 -3.42
CA GLY A 86 13.68 3.04 -2.71
C GLY A 86 13.66 3.59 -1.28
N GLU A 87 12.51 4.05 -0.81
CA GLU A 87 12.30 4.66 0.51
C GLU A 87 12.02 3.59 1.58
N PHE A 88 13.00 2.71 1.81
CA PHE A 88 12.82 1.52 2.65
C PHE A 88 12.59 1.85 4.13
N ASP A 89 13.13 2.95 4.64
CA ASP A 89 12.93 3.39 6.02
C ASP A 89 11.47 3.77 6.28
N GLU A 90 10.84 4.50 5.35
CA GLU A 90 9.42 4.84 5.46
C GLU A 90 8.53 3.61 5.32
N ALA A 91 8.88 2.68 4.44
CA ALA A 91 8.20 1.38 4.34
C ALA A 91 8.29 0.58 5.65
N LYS A 92 9.48 0.53 6.29
CA LYS A 92 9.70 -0.14 7.59
C LYS A 92 8.88 0.52 8.71
N LYS A 93 8.86 1.86 8.78
CA LYS A 93 8.06 2.60 9.78
C LYS A 93 6.57 2.27 9.67
N LEU A 94 6.03 2.25 8.45
CA LEU A 94 4.63 1.88 8.20
C LEU A 94 4.34 0.41 8.55
N PHE A 95 5.27 -0.50 8.26
CA PHE A 95 5.14 -1.88 8.67
C PHE A 95 5.07 -2.01 10.19
N LYS A 96 6.00 -1.38 10.92
CA LYS A 96 6.02 -1.42 12.39
C LYS A 96 4.74 -0.81 12.99
N SER A 97 4.27 0.32 12.47
CA SER A 97 3.06 0.98 13.01
C SER A 97 1.81 0.09 12.93
N MET A 98 1.66 -0.68 11.84
CA MET A 98 0.51 -1.55 11.66
C MET A 98 0.68 -2.93 12.32
N SER A 99 1.87 -3.53 12.22
CA SER A 99 2.17 -4.86 12.76
C SER A 99 2.00 -4.90 14.28
N MET A 100 2.35 -3.82 14.99
CA MET A 100 2.17 -3.71 16.43
C MET A 100 0.69 -3.64 16.86
N GLN A 101 -0.21 -3.21 15.98
CA GLN A 101 -1.60 -2.95 16.35
C GLN A 101 -2.59 -4.06 15.99
N LYS A 102 -2.30 -4.91 14.97
CA LYS A 102 -3.35 -5.71 14.32
C LYS A 102 -3.00 -7.15 13.93
N ASN A 103 -1.92 -7.76 14.45
CA ASN A 103 -1.46 -9.11 14.06
C ASN A 103 -1.55 -9.32 12.54
N TRP A 104 -0.96 -8.40 11.79
CA TRP A 104 -1.08 -8.36 10.34
C TRP A 104 0.30 -8.18 9.70
N VAL A 105 0.48 -8.80 8.53
CA VAL A 105 1.67 -8.71 7.68
C VAL A 105 1.25 -8.49 6.22
N PRO A 106 1.96 -7.62 5.47
CA PRO A 106 1.77 -7.52 4.02
C PRO A 106 2.01 -8.86 3.31
N SER A 107 1.56 -9.01 2.07
CA SER A 107 1.84 -10.22 1.28
C SER A 107 3.35 -10.50 1.19
N PHE A 108 3.73 -11.78 1.11
CA PHE A 108 5.14 -12.21 1.01
C PHE A 108 5.97 -11.40 0.01
N GLY A 109 5.44 -11.13 -1.19
CA GLY A 109 6.16 -10.35 -2.21
C GLY A 109 6.51 -8.92 -1.77
N ILE A 110 5.59 -8.24 -1.06
CA ILE A 110 5.84 -6.89 -0.52
C ILE A 110 6.88 -6.96 0.59
N MET A 111 6.76 -7.92 1.52
CA MET A 111 7.73 -8.07 2.60
C MET A 111 9.12 -8.45 2.09
N LYS A 112 9.20 -9.36 1.11
CA LYS A 112 10.46 -9.75 0.45
C LYS A 112 11.10 -8.55 -0.24
N SER A 113 10.30 -7.69 -0.88
CA SER A 113 10.81 -6.46 -1.49
C SER A 113 11.39 -5.49 -0.47
N LEU A 114 10.74 -5.33 0.69
CA LEU A 114 11.24 -4.51 1.79
C LEU A 114 12.57 -5.04 2.36
N VAL A 115 12.62 -6.34 2.67
CA VAL A 115 13.81 -7.02 3.20
C VAL A 115 14.99 -6.91 2.24
N ASN A 116 14.77 -7.24 0.97
CA ASN A 116 15.83 -7.13 -0.05
C ASN A 116 16.25 -5.68 -0.28
N GLY A 117 15.33 -4.74 -0.17
CA GLY A 117 15.60 -3.31 -0.26
C GLY A 117 16.53 -2.82 0.84
N LEU A 118 16.20 -3.13 2.10
CA LEU A 118 17.03 -2.81 3.26
C LEU A 118 18.42 -3.43 3.15
N ALA A 119 18.51 -4.70 2.73
CA ALA A 119 19.80 -5.36 2.54
C ALA A 119 20.67 -4.69 1.48
N LYS A 120 20.06 -4.21 0.38
CA LYS A 120 20.75 -3.44 -0.67
C LYS A 120 21.18 -2.05 -0.19
N ASP A 121 20.46 -1.47 0.77
CA ASP A 121 20.80 -0.20 1.44
C ASP A 121 21.80 -0.40 2.61
N SER A 122 22.53 -1.52 2.62
CA SER A 122 23.49 -1.91 3.66
C SER A 122 22.89 -2.07 5.08
N LYS A 123 21.56 -2.14 5.21
CA LYS A 123 20.82 -2.35 6.46
C LYS A 123 20.46 -3.83 6.66
N VAL A 124 21.46 -4.70 6.55
CA VAL A 124 21.29 -6.16 6.61
C VAL A 124 20.70 -6.61 7.95
N GLU A 125 21.16 -6.06 9.06
CA GLU A 125 20.65 -6.42 10.39
C GLU A 125 19.18 -6.04 10.56
N GLU A 126 18.74 -4.92 9.98
CA GLU A 126 17.33 -4.53 9.96
C GLU A 126 16.48 -5.47 9.10
N ALA A 127 17.05 -5.99 8.00
CA ALA A 127 16.40 -6.97 7.15
C ALA A 127 16.20 -8.31 7.90
N LYS A 128 17.22 -8.78 8.63
CA LYS A 128 17.14 -9.97 9.49
C LYS A 128 16.11 -9.78 10.62
N GLU A 129 16.12 -8.63 11.29
CA GLU A 129 15.15 -8.28 12.34
C GLU A 129 13.70 -8.39 11.83
N LEU A 130 13.45 -7.93 10.61
CA LEU A 130 12.13 -8.04 9.98
C LEU A 130 11.74 -9.49 9.66
N ILE A 131 12.68 -10.30 9.15
CA ILE A 131 12.42 -11.72 8.89
C ILE A 131 12.02 -12.44 10.18
N THR A 132 12.77 -12.23 11.28
CA THR A 132 12.45 -12.81 12.59
C THR A 132 11.06 -12.42 13.06
N GLN A 133 10.70 -11.13 13.00
CA GLN A 133 9.36 -10.66 13.37
C GLN A 133 8.25 -11.29 12.54
N VAL A 134 8.49 -11.52 11.25
CA VAL A 134 7.50 -12.18 10.38
C VAL A 134 7.37 -13.66 10.72
N LYS A 135 8.48 -14.38 10.96
CA LYS A 135 8.48 -15.79 11.34
C LYS A 135 7.80 -16.04 12.67
N GLU A 136 8.05 -15.19 13.67
CA GLU A 136 7.42 -15.28 15.00
C GLU A 136 5.91 -15.09 14.94
N LYS A 137 5.44 -14.13 14.12
CA LYS A 137 4.01 -13.83 14.00
C LYS A 137 3.27 -14.75 13.03
N PHE A 138 3.93 -15.27 12.01
CA PHE A 138 3.32 -16.06 10.95
C PHE A 138 4.20 -17.25 10.57
N THR A 139 3.80 -18.43 11.04
CA THR A 139 4.49 -19.70 10.73
C THR A 139 4.26 -20.18 9.29
N ARG A 140 3.28 -19.61 8.59
CA ARG A 140 3.04 -19.88 7.17
C ARG A 140 4.14 -19.21 6.35
N ASN A 141 4.88 -20.02 5.57
CA ASN A 141 6.01 -19.62 4.71
C ASN A 141 7.37 -19.45 5.41
N VAL A 142 7.58 -20.06 6.58
CA VAL A 142 8.89 -20.00 7.27
C VAL A 142 10.02 -20.50 6.37
N ASP A 143 9.81 -21.56 5.59
CA ASP A 143 10.81 -22.09 4.67
C ASP A 143 11.23 -21.08 3.59
N LEU A 144 10.24 -20.38 3.00
CA LEU A 144 10.52 -19.30 2.04
C LEU A 144 11.29 -18.14 2.68
N TRP A 145 11.07 -17.88 3.97
CA TRP A 145 11.82 -16.87 4.71
C TRP A 145 13.22 -17.33 5.11
N ASN A 146 13.43 -18.62 5.36
CA ASN A 146 14.77 -19.20 5.56
C ASN A 146 15.62 -19.04 4.28
N GLU A 147 15.05 -19.30 3.11
CA GLU A 147 15.72 -19.08 1.82
C GLU A 147 16.07 -17.61 1.57
N VAL A 148 15.16 -16.69 1.92
CA VAL A 148 15.43 -15.25 1.77
C VAL A 148 16.52 -14.82 2.74
N GLU A 149 16.53 -15.33 3.98
CA GLU A 149 17.53 -15.00 4.99
C GLU A 149 18.93 -15.49 4.64
N THR A 150 19.05 -16.73 4.14
CA THR A 150 20.36 -17.28 3.71
C THR A 150 20.92 -16.57 2.47
N ALA A 151 20.05 -15.96 1.66
CA ALA A 151 20.44 -15.15 0.50
C ALA A 151 20.87 -13.72 0.86
N LEU A 152 20.72 -13.28 2.12
CA LEU A 152 21.20 -11.97 2.56
C LEU A 152 22.74 -11.93 2.61
N PRO A 153 23.35 -10.76 2.36
CA PRO A 153 24.79 -10.57 2.59
C PRO A 153 25.18 -10.91 4.04
N GLN A 154 26.38 -11.46 4.23
CA GLN A 154 26.96 -11.75 5.55
C GLN A 154 27.56 -10.49 6.15
#